data_AF-A0AAP5I7K8-F1
#
_entry.id   AF-A0AAP5I7K8-F1
#
_cell.length_a   1.000
_cell.length_b   1.000
_cell.length_c   1.000
_cell.angle_alpha   90.00
_cell.angle_beta   90.00
_cell.angle_gamma   90.00
#
_symmetry.space_group_name_H-M   'P 1'
#
loop_
_entity.id
_entity.type
_entity.pdbx_description
1 polymer ?
#
loop_
_entity_poly.entity_id
_entity_poly.type
_entity_poly.pdbx_seq_one_letter_code
_entity_poly.pdbx_strand_id
1 'polypeptide(L)'
;MTRVVWWMKSTDPQNSGFESGFNREQQISRDNEHPTRLRQGILPSCQKIPQLHSLWLKQYQSLLDRNRPHRPRVAWTDPMPSNIAESDNIDDIIEACRNSIRALEEEMQQWLNDTNIEWRRIREEFREELGDRSSNSEVRILIRANETLIWQLPWQFCDLLSQSSNSRTIRITFGHL
;
A
#
# COMPACT_ATOMS: atom_id res chain seq x y z
N MET A 1 -8.48 -20.05 -11.12
CA MET A 1 -7.96 -18.76 -10.64
C MET A 1 -8.10 -18.70 -9.12
N THR A 2 -7.20 -18.00 -8.44
CA THR A 2 -7.30 -17.78 -6.99
C THR A 2 -7.77 -16.36 -6.75
N ARG A 3 -8.85 -16.19 -6.00
CA ARG A 3 -9.37 -14.89 -5.59
C ARG A 3 -9.18 -14.71 -4.09
N VAL A 4 -8.49 -13.64 -3.75
CA VAL A 4 -8.22 -13.21 -2.39
C VAL A 4 -8.95 -11.89 -2.18
N VAL A 5 -9.70 -11.78 -1.10
CA VAL A 5 -10.32 -10.52 -0.68
C VAL A 5 -9.76 -10.15 0.68
N TRP A 6 -9.22 -8.95 0.79
CA TRP A 6 -8.79 -8.33 2.04
C TRP A 6 -9.76 -7.22 2.38
N TRP A 7 -10.28 -7.23 3.60
CA TRP A 7 -10.97 -6.09 4.18
C TRP A 7 -10.07 -5.50 5.25
N MET A 8 -9.81 -4.21 5.18
CA MET A 8 -9.01 -3.45 6.13
C MET A 8 -9.89 -2.35 6.71
N LYS A 9 -10.29 -2.51 7.96
CA LYS A 9 -11.02 -1.51 8.74
C LYS A 9 -10.11 -0.96 9.82
N SER A 10 -10.19 0.33 10.12
CA SER A 10 -9.51 0.86 11.30
C SER A 10 -9.96 0.09 12.55
N THR A 11 -9.03 -0.18 13.46
CA THR A 11 -9.32 -0.73 14.80
C THR A 11 -10.15 0.24 15.64
N ASP A 12 -10.01 1.54 15.38
CA ASP A 12 -10.73 2.61 16.05
C ASP A 12 -11.54 3.41 15.01
N PRO A 13 -12.87 3.43 15.09
CA PRO A 13 -13.70 4.19 14.14
C PRO A 13 -13.50 5.71 14.20
N GLN A 14 -12.84 6.24 15.24
CA GLN A 14 -12.59 7.68 15.39
C GLN A 14 -11.22 8.13 14.87
N ASN A 15 -10.27 7.19 14.72
CA ASN A 15 -8.89 7.47 14.31
C ASN A 15 -8.54 6.76 13.00
N SER A 16 -7.52 7.26 12.28
CA SER A 16 -7.00 6.55 11.11
C SER A 16 -6.41 5.21 11.55
N GLY A 17 -6.60 4.16 10.76
CA GLY A 17 -5.96 2.87 10.99
C GLY A 17 -4.44 2.95 10.86
N PHE A 18 -3.87 4.00 10.27
CA PHE A 18 -2.44 4.27 10.37
C PHE A 18 -2.02 4.76 11.78
N GLU A 19 -2.95 5.26 12.59
CA GLU A 19 -2.72 5.68 13.97
C GLU A 19 -3.10 4.57 14.98
N SER A 20 -4.22 3.88 14.76
CA SER A 20 -4.74 2.88 15.70
C SER A 20 -4.49 1.42 15.27
N GLY A 21 -4.11 1.19 14.01
CA GLY A 21 -4.00 -0.13 13.38
C GLY A 21 -5.23 -0.51 12.55
N PHE A 22 -5.12 -1.58 11.77
CA PHE A 22 -6.22 -2.11 10.95
C PHE A 22 -6.67 -3.49 11.41
N ASN A 23 -7.95 -3.61 11.75
CA ASN A 23 -8.65 -4.88 11.79
C ASN A 23 -8.79 -5.39 10.35
N ARG A 24 -8.17 -6.53 10.10
CA ARG A 24 -8.08 -7.10 8.77
C ARG A 24 -8.79 -8.43 8.72
N GLU A 25 -9.71 -8.56 7.77
CA GLU A 25 -10.34 -9.83 7.42
C GLU A 25 -9.82 -10.28 6.05
N GLN A 26 -9.61 -11.58 5.87
CA GLN A 26 -9.25 -12.14 4.57
C GLN A 26 -10.10 -13.34 4.26
N GLN A 27 -10.57 -13.34 3.03
CA GLN A 27 -11.25 -14.47 2.42
C GLN A 27 -10.44 -14.94 1.23
N ILE A 28 -10.23 -16.24 1.16
CA ILE A 28 -9.63 -16.88 -0.01
C ILE A 28 -10.68 -17.82 -0.61
N SER A 29 -10.80 -17.73 -1.92
CA SER A 29 -11.69 -18.53 -2.75
C SER A 29 -10.94 -18.95 -4.00
N ARG A 30 -11.19 -20.17 -4.45
CA ARG A 30 -10.78 -20.61 -5.80
C ARG A 30 -12.01 -20.56 -6.70
N ASP A 31 -11.77 -20.44 -8.00
CA ASP A 31 -12.86 -20.55 -8.97
C ASP A 31 -13.65 -21.83 -8.73
N ASN A 32 -14.98 -21.68 -8.69
CA ASN A 32 -15.97 -22.74 -8.44
C ASN A 32 -15.95 -23.38 -7.04
N GLU A 33 -15.20 -22.83 -6.08
CA GLU A 33 -15.24 -23.27 -4.68
C GLU A 33 -15.87 -22.19 -3.78
N HIS A 34 -16.65 -22.63 -2.78
CA HIS A 34 -17.12 -21.74 -1.73
C HIS A 34 -15.92 -21.15 -0.96
N PRO A 35 -16.01 -19.87 -0.53
CA PRO A 35 -14.94 -19.22 0.19
C PRO A 35 -14.55 -20.05 1.41
N THR A 36 -13.33 -20.57 1.39
CA THR A 36 -12.98 -21.71 2.24
C THR A 36 -12.52 -21.24 3.61
N ARG A 37 -11.99 -20.03 3.72
CA ARG A 37 -11.37 -19.52 4.96
C ARG A 37 -11.58 -18.03 5.12
N LEU A 38 -12.19 -17.63 6.23
CA LEU A 38 -12.15 -16.27 6.77
C LEU A 38 -11.03 -16.22 7.82
N ARG A 39 -10.12 -15.28 7.67
CA ARG A 39 -9.00 -15.09 8.61
C ARG A 39 -9.04 -13.66 9.12
N GLN A 40 -8.98 -13.51 10.44
CA GLN A 40 -8.95 -12.21 11.09
C GLN A 40 -7.55 -11.99 11.67
N GLY A 41 -7.09 -10.74 11.62
CA GLY A 41 -5.83 -10.34 12.20
C GLY A 41 -5.75 -8.83 12.34
N ILE A 42 -4.74 -8.38 13.06
CA ILE A 42 -4.49 -6.95 13.27
C ILE A 42 -3.21 -6.58 12.55
N LEU A 43 -3.32 -5.64 11.63
CA LEU A 43 -2.16 -4.95 11.06
C LEU A 43 -1.83 -3.78 11.99
N PRO A 44 -0.59 -3.64 12.46
CA PRO A 44 -0.23 -2.60 13.43
C PRO A 44 -0.43 -1.20 12.84
N SER A 45 -0.53 -0.20 13.70
CA SER A 45 -0.48 1.22 13.29
C SER A 45 0.87 1.56 12.65
N CYS A 46 0.89 2.45 11.66
CA CYS A 46 2.11 3.03 11.13
C CYS A 46 1.90 4.50 10.75
N GLN A 47 2.19 5.39 11.70
CA GLN A 47 2.04 6.84 11.52
C GLN A 47 3.04 7.43 10.52
N LYS A 48 4.14 6.72 10.24
CA LYS A 48 5.17 7.18 9.29
C LYS A 48 4.70 7.11 7.84
N ILE A 49 3.86 6.13 7.47
CA ILE A 49 3.39 5.96 6.09
C ILE A 49 2.62 7.19 5.58
N PRO A 50 1.60 7.72 6.30
CA PRO A 50 0.93 8.96 5.89
C PRO A 50 1.88 10.15 5.73
N GLN A 51 2.88 10.27 6.61
CA GLN A 51 3.84 11.38 6.58
C GLN A 51 4.75 11.28 5.35
N LEU A 52 5.29 10.09 5.08
CA LEU A 52 6.16 9.83 3.93
C LEU A 52 5.40 9.93 2.60
N HIS A 53 4.16 9.44 2.56
CA HIS A 53 3.31 9.62 1.39
C HIS A 53 3.04 11.11 1.10
N SER A 54 2.73 11.89 2.14
CA SER A 54 2.52 13.34 2.01
C SER A 54 3.79 14.05 1.52
N LEU A 55 4.96 13.64 2.01
CA LEU A 55 6.25 14.17 1.56
C LEU A 55 6.53 13.84 0.09
N TRP A 56 6.34 12.58 -0.31
CA TRP A 56 6.50 12.16 -1.70
C TRP A 56 5.55 12.91 -2.63
N LEU A 57 4.28 13.04 -2.24
CA LEU A 57 3.28 13.76 -3.04
C LEU A 57 3.68 15.22 -3.24
N LYS A 58 4.17 15.91 -2.19
CA LYS A 58 4.70 17.27 -2.28
C LYS A 58 5.86 17.38 -3.27
N GLN A 59 6.82 16.46 -3.21
CA GLN A 59 7.98 16.48 -4.10
C GLN A 59 7.59 16.17 -5.55
N TYR A 60 6.69 15.22 -5.75
CA TYR A 60 6.13 14.90 -7.06
C TYR A 60 5.36 16.10 -7.66
N GLN A 61 4.59 16.82 -6.84
CA GLN A 61 3.91 18.04 -7.27
C GLN A 61 4.90 19.14 -7.67
N SER A 62 5.97 19.36 -6.90
CA SER A 62 7.03 20.31 -7.24
C SER A 62 7.65 20.02 -8.62
N LEU A 63 7.84 18.73 -8.95
CA LEU A 63 8.27 18.31 -10.29
C LEU A 63 7.25 18.60 -11.37
N LEU A 64 5.95 18.40 -11.10
CA LEU A 64 4.89 18.67 -12.07
C LEU A 64 4.71 20.16 -12.35
N ASP A 65 4.74 20.99 -11.31
CA ASP A 65 4.55 22.43 -11.40
C ASP A 65 5.71 23.09 -12.17
N ARG A 66 6.94 22.64 -11.96
CA ARG A 66 8.12 23.12 -12.72
C ARG A 66 8.10 22.67 -14.18
N ASN A 67 7.63 21.45 -14.46
CA ASN A 67 7.54 20.92 -15.83
C ASN A 67 6.29 21.38 -16.59
N ARG A 68 5.38 22.15 -15.98
CA ARG A 68 4.14 22.65 -16.60
C ARG A 68 3.86 24.12 -16.21
N PRO A 69 4.57 25.10 -16.80
CA PRO A 69 4.43 26.51 -16.42
C PRO A 69 3.06 27.15 -16.71
N HIS A 70 2.08 26.44 -17.31
CA HIS A 70 0.82 27.02 -17.82
C HIS A 70 -0.47 26.33 -17.36
N ARG A 71 -0.48 25.54 -16.27
CA ARG A 71 -1.76 25.09 -15.67
C ARG A 71 -2.19 26.00 -14.52
N PRO A 72 -3.47 26.40 -14.44
CA PRO A 72 -3.99 27.11 -13.28
C PRO A 72 -3.82 26.23 -12.05
N ARG A 73 -3.19 26.80 -11.00
CA ARG A 73 -3.00 26.14 -9.70
C ARG A 73 -4.34 25.61 -9.21
N VAL A 74 -4.45 24.30 -8.99
CA VAL A 74 -5.52 23.77 -8.13
C VAL A 74 -5.14 24.20 -6.73
N ALA A 75 -5.73 25.31 -6.27
CA ALA A 75 -5.52 25.83 -4.93
C ALA A 75 -6.16 24.85 -3.94
N TRP A 76 -5.33 24.07 -3.26
CA TRP A 76 -5.76 23.37 -2.05
C TRP A 76 -5.90 24.41 -0.94
N THR A 77 -6.99 24.32 -0.19
CA THR A 77 -7.42 25.31 0.82
C THR A 77 -6.58 25.32 2.10
N ASP A 78 -5.66 24.36 2.27
CA ASP A 78 -4.89 24.25 3.50
C ASP A 78 -3.43 24.69 3.28
N PRO A 79 -2.92 25.67 4.05
CA PRO A 79 -1.52 26.06 4.02
C PRO A 79 -0.67 24.94 4.60
N MET A 80 -0.08 24.13 3.73
CA MET A 80 0.79 23.03 4.14
C MET A 80 2.16 23.59 4.60
N PRO A 81 2.73 23.11 5.73
CA PRO A 81 3.97 23.67 6.28
C PRO A 81 5.12 23.61 5.27
N SER A 82 5.77 24.77 5.09
CA SER A 82 6.82 25.08 4.14
C SER A 82 8.19 25.05 4.82
N ASN A 83 8.80 23.87 4.85
CA ASN A 83 10.14 23.69 5.39
C ASN A 83 10.98 22.75 4.51
N ILE A 84 10.84 22.88 3.20
CA ILE A 84 11.74 22.24 2.22
C ILE A 84 12.56 23.36 1.58
N ALA A 85 13.88 23.22 1.61
CA ALA A 85 14.79 24.10 0.91
C ALA A 85 14.43 24.10 -0.59
N GLU A 86 14.12 25.27 -1.12
CA GLU A 86 13.90 25.49 -2.55
C GLU A 86 15.25 25.28 -3.26
N SER A 87 15.58 24.04 -3.64
CA SER A 87 16.68 23.84 -4.60
C SER A 87 16.20 24.30 -5.97
N ASP A 88 16.97 25.16 -6.61
CA ASP A 88 16.72 25.60 -7.98
C ASP A 88 17.07 24.52 -9.02
N ASN A 89 17.81 23.48 -8.62
CA ASN A 89 18.23 22.41 -9.52
C ASN A 89 17.15 21.32 -9.66
N ILE A 90 16.73 21.04 -10.90
CA ILE A 90 15.73 20.02 -11.21
C ILE A 90 16.22 18.63 -10.80
N ASP A 91 17.52 18.36 -10.96
CA ASP A 91 18.11 17.05 -10.62
C ASP A 91 17.98 16.74 -9.13
N ASP A 92 18.20 17.73 -8.26
CA ASP A 92 18.05 17.58 -6.81
C ASP A 92 16.60 17.27 -6.41
N ILE A 93 15.61 17.86 -7.11
CA ILE A 93 14.18 17.61 -6.85
C ILE A 93 13.80 16.20 -7.33
N ILE A 94 14.33 15.76 -8.49
CA ILE A 94 14.12 14.39 -8.99
C ILE A 94 14.72 13.39 -8.00
N GLU A 95 15.94 13.66 -7.51
CA GLU A 95 16.60 12.81 -6.52
C GLU A 95 15.84 12.78 -5.20
N ALA A 96 15.37 13.93 -4.70
CA ALA A 96 14.52 14.02 -3.52
C ALA A 96 13.25 13.16 -3.67
N CYS A 97 12.54 13.29 -4.79
CA CYS A 97 11.33 12.50 -5.08
C CYS A 97 11.61 10.99 -5.17
N ARG A 98 12.77 10.59 -5.71
CA ARG A 98 13.21 9.19 -5.74
C ARG A 98 13.55 8.68 -4.34
N ASN A 99 14.17 9.52 -3.52
CA ASN A 99 14.52 9.16 -2.15
C ASN A 99 13.27 9.06 -1.27
N SER A 100 12.27 9.92 -1.45
CA SER A 100 11.01 9.82 -0.69
C SER A 100 10.19 8.59 -1.04
N ILE A 101 10.14 8.20 -2.32
CA ILE A 101 9.40 6.99 -2.70
C ILE A 101 10.12 5.74 -2.17
N ARG A 102 11.46 5.69 -2.21
CA ARG A 102 12.25 4.62 -1.58
C ARG A 102 12.01 4.55 -0.08
N ALA A 103 12.00 5.69 0.62
CA ALA A 103 11.71 5.70 2.05
C ALA A 103 10.30 5.21 2.36
N LEU A 104 9.30 5.58 1.53
CA LEU A 104 7.94 5.07 1.66
C LEU A 104 7.86 3.56 1.40
N GLU A 105 8.58 3.07 0.40
CA GLU A 105 8.69 1.64 0.07
C GLU A 105 9.31 0.86 1.23
N GLU A 106 10.44 1.33 1.77
CA GLU A 106 11.15 0.71 2.89
C GLU A 106 10.27 0.66 4.15
N GLU A 107 9.61 1.75 4.51
CA GLU A 107 8.73 1.79 5.68
C GLU A 107 7.45 0.98 5.47
N MET A 108 6.91 0.93 4.25
CA MET A 108 5.80 0.03 3.91
C MET A 108 6.23 -1.43 4.03
N GLN A 109 7.40 -1.80 3.51
CA GLN A 109 7.94 -3.14 3.63
C GLN A 109 8.22 -3.48 5.09
N GLN A 110 8.81 -2.58 5.85
CA GLN A 110 9.07 -2.77 7.27
C GLN A 110 7.76 -2.97 8.04
N TRP A 111 6.75 -2.14 7.77
CA TRP A 111 5.43 -2.27 8.37
C TRP A 111 4.74 -3.59 8.04
N LEU A 112 4.81 -4.02 6.78
CA LEU A 112 4.32 -5.32 6.32
C LEU A 112 5.25 -6.49 6.68
N ASN A 113 6.43 -6.25 7.25
CA ASN A 113 7.34 -7.28 7.73
C ASN A 113 7.47 -7.25 9.25
N ASP A 114 6.80 -6.31 9.91
CA ASP A 114 6.99 -6.04 11.32
C ASP A 114 6.60 -7.25 12.17
N THR A 115 7.23 -7.31 13.33
CA THR A 115 7.36 -8.43 14.27
C THR A 115 6.06 -8.76 14.99
N ASN A 116 4.90 -8.34 14.48
CA ASN A 116 3.63 -8.80 15.01
C ASN A 116 3.45 -10.27 14.63
N ILE A 117 3.42 -11.13 15.65
CA ILE A 117 3.32 -12.59 15.51
C ILE A 117 2.06 -12.98 14.72
N GLU A 118 0.94 -12.28 14.96
CA GLU A 118 -0.32 -12.51 14.26
C GLU A 118 -0.18 -12.21 12.76
N TRP A 119 0.45 -11.08 12.43
CA TRP A 119 0.68 -10.71 11.04
C TRP A 119 1.66 -11.65 10.34
N ARG A 120 2.77 -12.01 11.00
CA ARG A 120 3.76 -12.95 10.45
C ARG A 120 3.14 -14.31 10.15
N ARG A 121 2.30 -14.83 11.05
CA ARG A 121 1.59 -16.09 10.85
C ARG A 121 0.66 -16.01 9.64
N ILE A 122 -0.15 -14.96 9.56
CA ILE A 122 -1.05 -14.73 8.43
C ILE A 122 -0.27 -14.61 7.12
N ARG A 123 0.87 -13.91 7.15
CA ARG A 123 1.76 -13.71 6.02
C ARG A 123 2.37 -15.02 5.52
N GLU A 124 2.86 -15.87 6.42
CA GLU A 124 3.46 -17.15 6.06
C GLU A 124 2.40 -18.12 5.52
N GLU A 125 1.24 -18.20 6.18
CA GLU A 125 0.15 -19.04 5.69
C GLU A 125 -0.40 -18.53 4.33
N PHE A 126 -0.41 -17.22 4.10
CA PHE A 126 -0.73 -16.65 2.77
C PHE A 126 0.33 -17.01 1.73
N ARG A 127 1.61 -17.00 2.12
CA ARG A 127 2.72 -17.42 1.27
C ARG A 127 2.64 -18.90 0.93
N GLU A 128 2.29 -19.75 1.89
CA GLU A 128 2.03 -21.17 1.67
C GLU A 128 0.85 -21.39 0.72
N GLU A 129 -0.25 -20.65 0.88
CA GLU A 129 -1.41 -20.76 -0.01
C GLU A 129 -1.15 -20.26 -1.44
N LEU A 130 -0.18 -19.35 -1.60
CA LEU A 130 0.34 -18.95 -2.91
C LEU A 130 1.42 -19.91 -3.43
N GLY A 131 2.22 -20.51 -2.54
CA GLY A 131 3.33 -21.42 -2.87
C GLY A 131 2.86 -22.82 -3.25
N ASP A 132 1.86 -23.33 -2.54
CA ASP A 132 1.17 -24.57 -2.83
C ASP A 132 0.21 -24.34 -4.01
N ARG A 133 0.67 -24.69 -5.22
CA ARG A 133 -0.10 -25.21 -6.38
C ARG A 133 0.33 -24.62 -7.71
N SER A 134 0.91 -25.52 -8.50
CA SER A 134 0.74 -25.70 -9.94
C SER A 134 0.57 -24.43 -10.80
N SER A 135 1.65 -24.10 -11.49
CA SER A 135 1.73 -23.56 -12.86
C SER A 135 0.61 -22.60 -13.31
N ASN A 136 1.00 -21.33 -13.52
CA ASN A 136 0.37 -20.39 -14.45
C ASN A 136 -1.04 -19.86 -14.13
N SER A 137 -1.53 -20.03 -12.90
CA SER A 137 -2.84 -19.51 -12.49
C SER A 137 -2.79 -18.03 -12.09
N GLU A 138 -3.72 -17.23 -12.62
CA GLU A 138 -3.92 -15.82 -12.24
C GLU A 138 -4.38 -15.72 -10.76
N VAL A 139 -3.79 -14.78 -10.02
CA VAL A 139 -4.18 -14.42 -8.65
C VAL A 139 -4.84 -13.04 -8.68
N ARG A 140 -6.09 -12.96 -8.21
CA ARG A 140 -6.80 -11.68 -8.06
C ARG A 140 -6.88 -11.32 -6.58
N ILE A 141 -6.36 -10.16 -6.23
CA ILE A 141 -6.39 -9.62 -4.87
C ILE A 141 -7.30 -8.41 -4.88
N LEU A 142 -8.37 -8.45 -4.07
CA LEU A 142 -9.28 -7.35 -3.86
C LEU A 142 -9.01 -6.75 -2.49
N ILE A 143 -8.46 -5.54 -2.43
CA ILE A 143 -8.23 -4.81 -1.19
C ILE A 143 -9.40 -3.86 -0.99
N ARG A 144 -10.17 -4.06 0.07
CA ARG A 144 -11.23 -3.17 0.49
C ARG A 144 -10.82 -2.43 1.75
N ALA A 145 -10.84 -1.10 1.67
CA ALA A 145 -10.48 -0.22 2.77
C ALA A 145 -11.36 1.03 2.72
N ASN A 146 -11.69 1.58 3.89
CA ASN A 146 -12.33 2.90 3.97
C ASN A 146 -11.34 4.03 3.72
N GLU A 147 -10.05 3.78 4.00
CA GLU A 147 -9.00 4.79 3.86
C GLU A 147 -8.43 4.78 2.44
N THR A 148 -8.54 5.92 1.77
CA THR A 148 -8.04 6.11 0.40
C THR A 148 -6.53 5.97 0.30
N LEU A 149 -5.80 6.32 1.37
CA LEU A 149 -4.35 6.21 1.42
C LEU A 149 -3.88 4.77 1.21
N ILE A 150 -4.64 3.76 1.69
CA ILE A 150 -4.34 2.34 1.44
C ILE A 150 -4.29 2.06 -0.06
N TRP A 151 -5.15 2.68 -0.86
CA TRP A 151 -5.19 2.44 -2.30
C TRP A 151 -4.02 3.12 -3.05
N GLN A 152 -3.39 4.11 -2.41
CA GLN A 152 -2.27 4.86 -2.96
C GLN A 152 -0.91 4.26 -2.58
N LEU A 153 -0.89 3.26 -1.70
CA LEU A 153 0.36 2.60 -1.31
C LEU A 153 0.96 1.80 -2.47
N PRO A 154 2.29 1.72 -2.56
CA PRO A 154 2.97 1.05 -3.65
C PRO A 154 3.02 -0.48 -3.44
N TRP A 155 1.84 -1.12 -3.48
CA TRP A 155 1.63 -2.56 -3.26
C TRP A 155 2.49 -3.47 -4.15
N GLN A 156 2.92 -3.01 -5.31
CA GLN A 156 3.81 -3.75 -6.21
C GLN A 156 5.15 -4.13 -5.57
N PHE A 157 5.60 -3.40 -4.54
CA PHE A 157 6.84 -3.69 -3.83
C PHE A 157 6.65 -4.52 -2.56
N CYS A 158 5.40 -4.87 -2.24
CA CYS A 158 5.13 -5.82 -1.18
C CYS A 158 5.75 -7.18 -1.57
N ASP A 159 6.61 -7.71 -0.71
CA ASP A 159 7.34 -8.95 -1.00
C ASP A 159 6.45 -10.19 -1.17
N LEU A 160 5.26 -10.18 -0.58
CA LEU A 160 4.20 -11.15 -0.82
C LEU A 160 3.72 -11.18 -2.27
N LEU A 161 3.81 -10.04 -2.96
CA LEU A 161 3.30 -9.82 -4.30
C LEU A 161 4.42 -9.76 -5.35
N SER A 162 5.66 -9.46 -4.94
CA SER A 162 6.79 -9.32 -5.85
C SER A 162 7.47 -10.64 -6.23
N GLN A 163 7.27 -11.72 -5.45
CA GLN A 163 7.97 -13.01 -5.64
C GLN A 163 7.34 -13.98 -6.65
N SER A 164 6.70 -13.48 -7.71
CA SER A 164 6.30 -14.36 -8.81
C SER A 164 7.41 -14.48 -9.86
N SER A 165 8.53 -15.12 -9.49
CA SER A 165 9.53 -15.63 -10.46
C SER A 165 8.97 -16.74 -11.35
N ASN A 166 7.77 -17.25 -11.02
CA ASN A 166 6.99 -18.15 -11.85
C ASN A 166 5.85 -17.35 -12.49
N SER A 167 5.78 -17.33 -13.83
CA SER A 167 4.70 -16.79 -14.69
C SER A 167 3.31 -16.79 -14.01
N ARG A 168 3.03 -15.79 -13.17
CA ARG A 168 1.76 -15.62 -12.46
C ARG A 168 1.39 -14.17 -12.58
N THR A 169 0.23 -13.91 -13.17
CA THR A 169 -0.32 -12.56 -13.23
C THR A 169 -1.04 -12.28 -11.91
N ILE A 170 -0.56 -11.29 -11.16
CA ILE A 170 -1.24 -10.76 -9.98
C ILE A 170 -2.02 -9.53 -10.41
N ARG A 171 -3.34 -9.55 -10.21
CA ARG A 171 -4.20 -8.37 -10.40
C ARG A 171 -4.67 -7.87 -9.06
N ILE A 172 -4.33 -6.63 -8.73
CA ILE A 172 -4.81 -5.95 -7.52
C ILE A 172 -5.98 -5.06 -7.93
N THR A 173 -7.09 -5.16 -7.21
CA THR A 173 -8.26 -4.30 -7.38
C THR A 173 -8.58 -3.67 -6.04
N PHE A 174 -8.95 -2.39 -6.05
CA PHE A 174 -9.36 -1.66 -4.86
C PHE A 174 -10.88 -1.50 -4.84
N GLY A 175 -11.46 -1.55 -3.66
CA GLY A 175 -12.89 -1.31 -3.48
C GLY A 175 -13.16 -0.58 -2.17
N HIS A 176 -14.29 0.13 -2.13
CA HIS A 176 -14.80 0.63 -0.87
C HIS A 176 -15.33 -0.53 -0.02
N LEU A 177 -15.22 -0.38 1.29
CA LEU A 177 -15.72 -1.32 2.28
C LEU A 177 -17.20 -1.10 2.58
#